data_AF-A0A256K7N4-F1
#
_entry.id   AF-A0A256K7N4-F1
#
_cell.length_a   1.000
_cell.length_b   1.000
_cell.length_c   1.000
_cell.angle_alpha   90.00
_cell.angle_beta   90.00
_cell.angle_gamma   90.00
#
_symmetry.space_group_name_H-M   'P 1'
#
loop_
_entity.id
_entity.type
_entity.pdbx_description
1 polymer ?
#
loop_
_entity_poly.entity_id
_entity_poly.type
_entity_poly.pdbx_seq_one_letter_code
_entity_poly.pdbx_strand_id
1 'polypeptide(L)' 'MSSPDPRSVDPGDIEPIGATIAVAFTGAAIGLVGAAVSFVAVDFGVALIGVGVVVALSSPLAYVRMKRLRGG' A
#
# COMPACT_ATOMS: atom_id res chain seq x y z
N MET A 1 -1.02 -22.49 -32.41
CA MET A 1 -1.29 -21.42 -31.43
C MET A 1 -1.48 -22.10 -30.08
N SER A 2 -0.52 -21.96 -29.17
CA SER A 2 -0.60 -22.55 -27.83
C SER A 2 -1.58 -21.73 -26.98
N SER A 3 -2.56 -22.40 -26.37
CA SER A 3 -3.44 -21.77 -25.38
C SER A 3 -2.62 -21.20 -24.23
N PRO A 4 -2.92 -19.98 -23.73
CA PRO A 4 -2.35 -19.51 -22.48
C PRO A 4 -2.75 -20.47 -21.36
N ASP A 5 -1.78 -21.03 -20.64
CA ASP A 5 -2.05 -21.83 -19.44
C ASP A 5 -2.63 -20.89 -18.37
N PRO A 6 -3.87 -21.09 -17.90
CA PRO A 6 -4.47 -20.23 -16.88
C PRO A 6 -3.74 -20.26 -15.53
N ARG A 7 -2.75 -21.14 -15.35
CA ARG A 7 -1.88 -21.19 -14.16
C ARG A 7 -0.53 -20.48 -14.34
N SER A 8 -0.23 -19.94 -15.53
CA SER A 8 1.01 -19.18 -15.71
C SER A 8 0.83 -17.77 -15.16
N VAL A 9 1.39 -17.50 -13.97
CA VAL A 9 1.54 -16.15 -13.42
C VAL A 9 2.88 -15.61 -13.92
N ASP A 10 2.86 -14.53 -14.69
CA ASP A 10 4.08 -13.84 -15.11
C ASP A 10 4.72 -13.17 -13.89
N PRO A 11 6.00 -13.45 -13.56
CA PRO A 11 6.69 -12.79 -12.44
C PRO A 11 6.61 -11.25 -12.48
N GLY A 12 6.54 -10.66 -13.69
CA GLY A 12 6.38 -9.21 -13.87
C GLY A 12 5.05 -8.65 -13.34
N ASP A 13 4.03 -9.48 -13.15
CA ASP A 13 2.73 -9.08 -12.57
C ASP A 13 2.73 -9.07 -11.04
N ILE A 14 3.69 -9.75 -10.39
CA ILE A 14 3.82 -9.85 -8.93
C ILE A 14 4.58 -8.67 -8.35
N GLU A 15 5.60 -8.16 -9.06
CA GLU A 15 6.43 -7.03 -8.65
C GLU A 15 5.60 -5.77 -8.26
N PRO A 16 4.60 -5.35 -9.06
CA PRO A 16 3.75 -4.20 -8.72
C PRO A 16 2.87 -4.42 -7.49
N ILE A 17 2.36 -5.65 -7.31
CA ILE A 17 1.51 -6.01 -6.18
C ILE A 17 2.34 -6.05 -4.88
N GLY A 18 3.54 -6.63 -4.95
CA GLY A 18 4.48 -6.68 -3.82
C GLY A 18 4.89 -5.27 -3.34
N ALA A 19 5.17 -4.36 -4.28
CA ALA A 19 5.47 -2.97 -3.96
C ALA A 19 4.29 -2.26 -3.26
N THR A 20 3.06 -2.52 -3.70
CA THR A 20 1.85 -1.94 -3.10
C THR A 20 1.67 -2.41 -1.66
N ILE A 21 1.89 -3.71 -1.40
CA ILE A 21 1.81 -4.30 -0.06
C ILE A 21 2.89 -3.72 0.86
N ALA A 22 4.13 -3.61 0.37
CA ALA A 22 5.23 -3.03 1.14
C ALA A 22 4.92 -1.61 1.61
N VAL A 23 4.38 -0.75 0.72
CA VAL A 23 4.01 0.62 1.07
C VAL A 23 2.87 0.66 2.09
N ALA A 24 1.86 -0.20 1.95
CA ALA A 24 0.78 -0.31 2.93
C ALA A 24 1.33 -0.67 4.33
N PHE A 25 2.26 -1.61 4.40
CA PHE A 25 2.95 -1.97 5.65
C PHE A 25 3.79 -0.83 6.21
N THR A 26 4.50 -0.08 5.37
CA THR A 26 5.24 1.11 5.82
C THR A 26 4.31 2.13 6.46
N GLY A 27 3.18 2.43 5.83
CA GLY A 27 2.17 3.33 6.41
C GLY A 27 1.60 2.82 7.73
N ALA A 28 1.32 1.53 7.83
CA ALA A 28 0.88 0.89 9.07
C ALA A 28 1.94 0.99 10.19
N ALA A 29 3.22 0.77 9.87
CA ALA A 29 4.31 0.91 10.83
C ALA A 29 4.46 2.34 11.33
N ILE A 30 4.35 3.34 10.44
CA ILE A 30 4.35 4.77 10.81
C ILE A 30 3.17 5.06 11.74
N GLY A 31 1.97 4.56 11.43
CA GLY A 31 0.79 4.74 12.26
C GLY A 31 0.92 4.09 13.65
N LEU A 32 1.50 2.89 13.71
CA LEU A 32 1.78 2.19 14.96
C LEU A 32 2.76 2.98 15.85
N VAL A 33 3.84 3.49 15.26
CA VAL A 33 4.82 4.35 15.97
C VAL A 33 4.13 5.63 16.44
N GLY A 34 3.29 6.25 15.60
CA GLY A 34 2.48 7.41 15.99
C GLY A 34 1.62 7.13 17.20
N ALA A 35 0.90 6.00 17.22
CA ALA A 35 0.09 5.58 18.36
C ALA A 35 0.91 5.39 19.64
N ALA A 36 2.11 4.82 19.54
CA ALA A 36 3.02 4.69 20.69
C ALA A 36 3.53 6.06 21.18
N VAL A 37 3.83 6.98 20.27
CA VAL A 37 4.32 8.33 20.63
C VAL A 37 3.22 9.21 21.23
N SER A 38 1.95 8.96 20.89
CA SER A 38 0.80 9.69 21.44
C SER A 38 0.71 9.62 22.97
N PHE A 39 1.29 8.62 23.63
CA PHE A 39 1.32 8.53 25.09
C PHE A 39 2.18 9.62 25.76
N VAL A 40 3.12 10.21 25.04
CA VAL A 40 4.07 11.21 25.57
C VAL A 40 3.93 12.56 24.86
N ALA A 41 3.57 12.55 23.57
CA ALA A 41 3.37 13.75 22.75
C ALA A 41 2.14 13.57 21.86
N VAL A 42 0.96 13.86 22.41
CA VAL A 42 -0.35 13.58 21.78
C VAL A 42 -0.45 14.20 20.38
N ASP A 43 -0.19 15.49 20.23
CA ASP A 43 -0.34 16.19 18.94
C ASP A 43 0.55 15.58 17.85
N PHE A 44 1.80 15.26 18.21
CA PHE A 44 2.77 14.66 17.29
C PHE A 44 2.41 13.21 16.96
N GLY A 45 1.97 12.43 17.95
CA GLY A 45 1.54 11.05 17.74
C GLY A 45 0.29 10.97 16.85
N VAL A 46 -0.70 11.84 17.06
CA VAL A 46 -1.89 11.95 16.19
C VAL A 46 -1.50 12.35 14.77
N ALA A 47 -0.55 13.29 14.60
CA ALA A 47 -0.04 13.64 13.28
C ALA A 47 0.61 12.45 12.56
N LEU A 48 1.43 11.67 13.28
CA LEU A 48 2.06 10.46 12.72
C LEU A 48 1.03 9.39 12.34
N ILE A 49 -0.02 9.21 13.11
CA ILE A 49 -1.14 8.32 12.75
C ILE A 49 -1.76 8.77 11.43
N GLY A 50 -2.06 10.07 11.30
CA GLY A 50 -2.60 10.65 10.07
C GLY A 50 -1.69 10.41 8.86
N VAL A 51 -0.38 10.64 9.02
CA VAL A 51 0.61 10.37 7.97
C VAL A 51 0.65 8.89 7.60
N GLY A 52 0.68 7.99 8.59
CA GLY A 52 0.69 6.54 8.35
C GLY A 52 -0.53 6.07 7.55
N VAL A 53 -1.71 6.59 7.87
CA VAL A 53 -2.94 6.31 7.12
C VAL A 53 -2.85 6.80 5.67
N VAL A 54 -2.39 8.04 5.45
CA VAL A 54 -2.24 8.59 4.11
C VAL A 54 -1.24 7.78 3.26
N VAL A 55 -0.10 7.41 3.84
CA VAL A 55 0.90 6.56 3.18
C VAL A 55 0.32 5.19 2.85
N ALA A 56 -0.38 4.56 3.80
CA ALA A 56 -0.92 3.22 3.62
C ALA A 56 -1.98 3.16 2.51
N LEU A 57 -2.78 4.22 2.36
CA LEU A 57 -3.91 4.25 1.42
C LEU A 57 -3.56 4.84 0.05
N SER A 58 -2.56 5.71 -0.05
CA SER A 58 -2.21 6.39 -1.30
C SER A 58 -1.70 5.43 -2.40
N SER A 59 -0.85 4.47 -2.03
CA SER A 59 -0.24 3.54 -3.00
C SER A 59 -1.20 2.49 -3.58
N PRO A 60 -2.04 1.79 -2.78
CA PRO A 60 -3.06 0.89 -3.32
C PRO A 60 -4.10 1.62 -4.17
N LEU A 61 -4.46 2.84 -3.79
CA LEU A 61 -5.44 3.63 -4.50
C LEU A 61 -4.95 4.05 -5.89
N ALA A 62 -3.67 4.45 -5.99
CA ALA A 62 -3.04 4.77 -7.27
C ALA A 62 -2.97 3.54 -8.19
N TYR A 63 -2.59 2.38 -7.65
CA TYR A 63 -2.54 1.13 -8.40
C TYR A 63 -3.92 0.68 -8.90
N VAL A 64 -4.94 0.68 -8.03
CA VAL A 64 -6.32 0.33 -8.40
C VAL A 64 -6.88 1.31 -9.44
N ARG A 65 -6.56 2.60 -9.33
CA ARG A 65 -7.00 3.63 -10.29
C ARG A 65 -6.34 3.44 -11.66
N MET A 66 -5.04 3.17 -11.71
CA MET A 66 -4.35 2.83 -12.97
C MET A 66 -4.90 1.54 -13.59
N LYS A 67 -5.20 0.51 -12.79
CA LYS A 67 -5.80 -0.73 -13.27
C LYS A 67 -7.19 -0.49 -13.88
N ARG A 68 -8.02 0.36 -13.28
CA ARG A 68 -9.33 0.74 -13.85
C ARG A 68 -9.21 1.51 -15.17
N LEU A 69 -8.19 2.37 -15.32
CA LEU A 69 -7.98 3.16 -16.54
C LEU A 69 -7.43 2.34 -17.72
N ARG A 70 -6.73 1.22 -17.45
CA ARG A 70 -6.18 0.32 -18.48
C ARG A 70 -7.10 -0.83 -18.91
N GLY A 71 -8.15 -1.11 -18.13
CA GLY A 71 -9.11 -2.19 -18.41
C GLY A 71 -10.48 -1.72 -18.88
N GLY A 72 -10.62 -0.45 -19.26
CA GLY A 72 -11.85 0.15 -19.79
C GLY A 72 -11.79 0.36 -21.29
#